data_AF-A0A350LMS3-F1
#
_entry.id   AF-A0A350LMS3-F1
#
_cell.length_a   1.000
_cell.length_b   1.000
_cell.length_c   1.000
_cell.angle_alpha   90.00
_cell.angle_beta   90.00
_cell.angle_gamma   90.00
#
_symmetry.space_group_name_H-M   'P 1'
#
loop_
_entity.id
_entity.type
_entity.pdbx_description
1 polymer ?
#
loop_
_entity_poly.entity_id
_entity_poly.type
_entity_poly.pdbx_seq_one_letter_code
_entity_poly.pdbx_strand_id
1 'polypeptide(L)'
;MSDDTITRMSLDEIRRQKGQSDWERVEREAEQDAAPADDPAFDEPEWDFARAIFVEAGGLNLDDLPEAKKPISLRVDRDVLDFFKRQGKGYQTRMNAVLRAYMEAVEKKG
;
A
#
# COMPACT_ATOMS: atom_id res chain seq x y z
N MET A 1 -27.64 16.53 20.37
CA MET A 1 -26.37 16.81 19.68
C MET A 1 -26.49 16.08 18.36
N SER A 2 -26.68 16.79 17.26
CA SER A 2 -27.17 16.24 15.99
C SER A 2 -26.01 15.79 15.09
N ASP A 3 -26.13 14.60 14.50
CA ASP A 3 -25.21 13.96 13.55
C ASP A 3 -25.31 14.56 12.13
N ASP A 4 -24.94 15.83 11.93
CA ASP A 4 -25.22 16.56 10.67
C ASP A 4 -23.98 16.91 9.83
N THR A 5 -22.87 16.17 9.96
CA THR A 5 -21.58 16.52 9.33
C THR A 5 -21.33 15.86 7.95
N ILE A 6 -22.21 14.98 7.48
CA ILE A 6 -22.00 14.26 6.20
C ILE A 6 -22.86 14.88 5.09
N THR A 7 -22.25 15.69 4.24
CA THR A 7 -22.90 16.23 3.03
C THR A 7 -22.80 15.24 1.87
N ARG A 8 -23.94 14.78 1.34
CA ARG A 8 -23.99 13.97 0.12
C ARG A 8 -24.19 14.87 -1.10
N MET A 9 -23.23 14.90 -2.01
CA MET A 9 -23.27 15.70 -3.25
C MET A 9 -23.06 14.82 -4.48
N SER A 10 -23.52 15.31 -5.63
CA SER A 10 -23.31 14.65 -6.92
C SER A 10 -21.92 14.96 -7.50
N LEU A 11 -21.37 14.07 -8.33
CA LEU A 11 -20.06 14.24 -8.96
C LEU A 11 -19.97 15.51 -9.83
N ASP A 12 -21.04 15.87 -10.53
CA ASP A 12 -21.11 17.10 -11.33
C ASP A 12 -21.20 18.37 -10.49
N GLU A 13 -21.75 18.28 -9.29
CA GLU A 13 -21.81 19.39 -8.33
C GLU A 13 -20.43 19.64 -7.71
N ILE A 14 -19.72 18.58 -7.32
CA ILE A 14 -18.34 18.65 -6.81
C ILE A 14 -17.41 19.30 -7.84
N ARG A 15 -17.50 18.89 -9.12
CA ARG A 15 -16.66 19.45 -10.21
C ARG A 15 -16.93 20.92 -10.50
N ARG A 16 -18.12 21.43 -10.17
CA ARG A 16 -18.51 22.84 -10.38
C ARG A 16 -18.17 23.74 -9.18
N GLN A 17 -17.88 23.16 -8.01
CA GLN A 17 -17.41 23.94 -6.89
C GLN A 17 -15.99 24.44 -7.13
N LYS A 18 -15.76 25.70 -6.75
CA LYS A 18 -14.41 26.24 -6.66
C LYS A 18 -13.76 25.73 -5.38
N GLY A 19 -12.51 25.27 -5.48
CA GLY A 19 -11.73 24.88 -4.32
C GLY A 19 -11.66 26.04 -3.31
N GLN A 20 -12.00 25.76 -2.06
CA GLN A 20 -11.91 26.71 -0.95
C GLN A 20 -10.57 26.61 -0.21
N SER A 21 -9.68 25.71 -0.65
CA SER A 21 -8.36 25.51 -0.07
C SER A 21 -7.47 26.72 -0.35
N ASP A 22 -6.96 27.33 0.73
CA ASP A 22 -5.88 28.31 0.68
C ASP A 22 -4.55 27.58 0.45
N TRP A 23 -4.17 27.43 -0.82
CA TRP A 23 -2.94 26.74 -1.22
C TRP A 23 -1.67 27.51 -0.84
N GLU A 24 -1.73 28.84 -0.81
CA GLU A 24 -0.59 29.69 -0.42
C GLU A 24 -0.22 29.48 1.05
N ARG A 25 -1.21 29.25 1.92
CA ARG A 25 -0.96 28.86 3.31
C ARG A 25 -0.30 27.49 3.43
N VAL A 26 -0.82 26.50 2.69
CA VAL A 26 -0.30 25.11 2.73
C VAL A 26 1.15 25.06 2.28
N GLU A 27 1.50 25.77 1.20
CA GLU A 27 2.86 25.83 0.68
C GLU A 27 3.84 26.43 1.71
N ARG A 28 3.43 27.51 2.38
CA ARG A 28 4.24 28.15 3.43
C ARG A 28 4.41 27.30 4.68
N GLU A 29 3.41 26.53 5.07
CA GLU A 29 3.51 25.59 6.20
C GLU A 29 4.38 24.38 5.85
N ALA A 30 4.26 23.85 4.63
CA ALA A 30 5.07 22.74 4.15
C ALA A 30 6.56 23.07 4.16
N GLU A 31 6.96 24.31 3.85
CA GLU A 31 8.35 24.73 3.91
C GLU A 31 8.88 24.89 5.35
N GLN A 32 8.01 25.16 6.32
CA GLN A 32 8.39 25.33 7.74
C GLN A 32 8.49 24.01 8.50
N ASP A 33 7.57 23.07 8.24
CA ASP A 33 7.46 21.79 8.96
C ASP A 33 8.00 20.59 8.16
N ALA A 34 8.65 20.82 7.02
CA ALA A 34 9.31 19.76 6.28
C ALA A 34 10.38 19.09 7.15
N ALA A 35 10.22 17.80 7.40
CA ALA A 35 11.32 16.96 7.86
C ALA A 35 12.48 17.06 6.85
N PRO A 36 13.75 16.99 7.30
CA PRO A 36 14.88 16.89 6.39
C PRO A 36 14.63 15.78 5.36
N ALA A 37 14.93 16.02 4.09
CA ALA A 37 14.75 15.04 3.02
C ALA A 37 15.43 13.68 3.33
N ASP A 38 16.47 13.72 4.17
CA ASP A 38 17.20 12.57 4.68
C ASP A 38 16.96 12.36 6.20
N ASP A 39 15.70 12.33 6.66
CA ASP A 39 15.39 11.97 8.04
C ASP A 39 15.79 10.50 8.31
N PRO A 40 16.84 10.23 9.10
CA PRO A 40 17.29 8.86 9.35
C PRO A 40 16.31 8.04 10.19
N ALA A 41 15.30 8.67 10.80
CA ALA A 41 14.22 8.00 11.51
C ALA A 41 13.03 7.63 10.59
N PHE A 42 13.01 8.13 9.35
CA PHE A 42 11.96 7.83 8.38
C PHE A 42 12.22 6.47 7.71
N ASP A 43 11.48 5.45 8.16
CA ASP A 43 11.46 4.12 7.54
C ASP A 43 10.55 4.17 6.31
N GLU A 44 11.12 4.49 5.15
CA GLU A 44 10.41 4.47 3.85
C GLU A 44 9.70 3.12 3.67
N PRO A 45 8.36 3.09 3.61
CA PRO A 45 7.68 1.85 3.35
C PRO A 45 7.96 1.40 1.91
N GLU A 46 8.27 0.12 1.69
CA GLU A 46 8.38 -0.47 0.34
C GLU A 46 6.97 -0.53 -0.29
N TRP A 47 6.47 0.61 -0.80
CA TRP A 47 5.23 0.68 -1.56
C TRP A 47 5.47 0.16 -2.98
N ASP A 48 4.92 -1.01 -3.33
CA ASP A 48 4.87 -1.49 -4.70
C ASP A 48 3.64 -0.91 -5.41
N PHE A 49 3.76 0.30 -5.95
CA PHE A 49 2.69 0.96 -6.69
C PHE A 49 2.26 0.19 -7.96
N ALA A 50 3.08 -0.72 -8.49
CA ALA A 50 2.67 -1.58 -9.60
C ALA A 50 1.61 -2.62 -9.19
N ARG A 51 1.44 -2.84 -7.87
CA ARG A 51 0.38 -3.68 -7.28
C ARG A 51 -0.68 -2.87 -6.55
N ALA A 52 -0.61 -1.54 -6.57
CA ALA A 52 -1.63 -0.70 -5.96
C ALA A 52 -2.95 -0.90 -6.70
N ILE A 53 -4.00 -1.21 -5.94
CA ILE A 53 -5.35 -1.32 -6.46
C ILE A 53 -6.06 -0.01 -6.10
N PHE A 54 -6.59 0.70 -7.09
CA PHE A 54 -7.41 1.88 -6.83
C PHE A 54 -8.72 1.42 -6.18
N VAL A 55 -8.90 1.81 -4.92
CA VAL A 55 -10.14 1.60 -4.20
C VAL A 55 -10.99 2.85 -4.38
N GLU A 56 -12.01 2.78 -5.23
CA GLU A 56 -13.07 3.79 -5.25
C GLU A 56 -13.86 3.69 -3.93
N ALA A 57 -14.01 4.80 -3.21
CA ALA A 57 -14.70 4.83 -1.92
C ALA A 57 -16.16 4.39 -2.10
N GLY A 58 -16.45 3.11 -1.83
CA GLY A 58 -17.77 2.49 -1.96
C GLY A 58 -17.82 1.20 -2.81
N GLY A 59 -16.72 0.80 -3.46
CA GLY A 59 -16.68 -0.33 -4.41
C GLY A 59 -16.00 -1.62 -3.95
N LEU A 60 -15.48 -1.71 -2.72
CA LEU A 60 -14.87 -2.95 -2.24
C LEU A 60 -15.95 -3.96 -1.86
N ASN A 61 -16.24 -4.92 -2.75
CA ASN A 61 -16.66 -6.21 -2.24
C ASN A 61 -15.46 -6.80 -1.49
N LEU A 62 -15.69 -7.29 -0.28
CA LEU A 62 -14.66 -7.94 0.53
C LEU A 62 -14.00 -9.11 -0.23
N ASP A 63 -14.73 -9.69 -1.19
CA ASP A 63 -14.31 -10.78 -2.08
C ASP A 63 -13.27 -10.35 -3.14
N ASP A 64 -13.19 -9.05 -3.47
CA ASP A 64 -12.23 -8.51 -4.44
C ASP A 64 -10.88 -8.16 -3.81
N LEU A 65 -10.77 -8.23 -2.47
CA LEU A 65 -9.49 -8.08 -1.79
C LEU A 65 -8.63 -9.33 -1.97
N PRO A 66 -7.30 -9.17 -2.14
CA PRO A 66 -6.41 -10.32 -2.18
C PRO A 66 -6.54 -11.14 -0.89
N GLU A 67 -6.79 -12.44 -1.04
CA GLU A 67 -6.97 -13.36 0.09
C GLU A 67 -5.77 -13.24 1.05
N ALA A 68 -6.07 -13.11 2.35
CA ALA A 68 -5.04 -12.97 3.36
C ALA A 68 -4.11 -14.19 3.36
N LYS A 69 -2.79 -13.93 3.45
CA LYS A 69 -1.78 -15.00 3.53
C LYS A 69 -2.06 -15.88 4.75
N LYS A 70 -2.09 -17.19 4.56
CA LYS A 70 -2.29 -18.15 5.65
C LYS A 70 -0.98 -18.33 6.42
N PRO A 71 -0.94 -18.07 7.74
CA PRO A 71 0.26 -18.30 8.54
C PRO A 71 0.49 -19.80 8.70
N ILE A 72 1.68 -20.26 8.31
CA ILE A 72 2.09 -21.66 8.42
C ILE A 72 3.45 -21.78 9.11
N SER A 73 3.70 -22.94 9.73
CA SER A 73 5.04 -23.31 10.20
C SER A 73 5.72 -24.15 9.13
N LEU A 74 6.78 -23.62 8.52
CA LEU A 74 7.55 -24.27 7.47
C LEU A 74 9.03 -24.37 7.89
N ARG A 75 9.65 -25.53 7.64
CA ARG A 75 11.10 -25.70 7.78
C ARG A 75 11.77 -25.35 6.45
N VAL A 76 12.79 -24.50 6.52
CA VAL A 76 13.57 -24.03 5.37
C VAL A 76 15.05 -24.22 5.71
N ASP A 77 15.86 -24.59 4.73
CA ASP A 77 17.31 -24.69 4.90
C ASP A 77 17.90 -23.35 5.34
N ARG A 78 18.94 -23.41 6.17
CA ARG A 78 19.51 -22.23 6.82
C ARG A 78 20.09 -21.25 5.81
N ASP A 79 20.83 -21.75 4.83
CA ASP A 79 21.45 -20.95 3.77
C ASP A 79 20.42 -20.24 2.89
N VAL A 80 19.30 -20.89 2.58
CA VAL A 80 18.17 -20.29 1.87
C VAL A 80 17.54 -19.18 2.71
N LEU A 81 17.30 -19.41 4.01
CA LEU A 81 16.75 -18.39 4.89
C LEU A 81 17.69 -17.19 5.01
N ASP A 82 18.99 -17.43 5.19
CA ASP A 82 20.02 -16.40 5.28
C ASP A 82 20.13 -15.61 3.96
N PHE A 83 19.97 -16.27 2.81
CA PHE A 83 19.92 -15.65 1.48
C PHE A 83 18.77 -14.64 1.34
N PHE A 84 17.59 -14.93 1.87
CA PHE A 84 16.47 -13.99 1.82
C PHE A 84 16.61 -12.91 2.88
N LYS A 85 17.03 -13.26 4.11
CA LYS A 85 17.21 -12.30 5.21
C LYS A 85 18.23 -11.21 4.92
N ARG A 86 19.35 -11.52 4.26
CA ARG A 86 20.38 -10.53 3.92
C ARG A 86 19.88 -9.42 2.99
N GLN A 87 18.74 -9.63 2.32
CA GLN A 87 18.13 -8.64 1.44
C GLN A 87 17.24 -7.65 2.23
N GLY A 88 17.17 -7.73 3.55
CA GLY A 88 16.49 -6.77 4.40
C GLY A 88 15.01 -7.08 4.71
N LYS A 89 14.29 -6.02 5.11
CA LYS A 89 12.85 -6.06 5.42
C LYS A 89 12.06 -6.60 4.24
N GLY A 90 10.95 -7.29 4.49
CA GLY A 90 10.15 -7.88 3.40
C GLY A 90 10.69 -9.19 2.82
N TYR A 91 11.77 -9.77 3.38
CA TYR A 91 12.33 -11.04 2.91
C TYR A 91 11.30 -12.18 2.78
N GLN A 92 10.32 -12.25 3.69
CA GLN A 92 9.23 -13.23 3.62
C GLN A 92 8.32 -13.00 2.41
N THR A 93 8.03 -11.74 2.08
CA THR A 93 7.24 -11.39 0.89
C THR A 93 7.97 -11.78 -0.38
N ARG A 94 9.28 -11.55 -0.46
CA ARG A 94 10.11 -11.98 -1.60
C ARG A 94 10.19 -13.50 -1.70
N MET A 95 10.39 -14.19 -0.59
CA MET A 95 10.40 -15.65 -0.54
C MET A 95 9.06 -16.21 -1.06
N ASN A 96 7.94 -15.63 -0.63
CA ASN A 96 6.61 -16.02 -1.10
C ASN A 96 6.39 -15.73 -2.60
N ALA A 97 6.95 -14.64 -3.14
CA ALA A 97 6.87 -14.34 -4.57
C ALA A 97 7.59 -15.40 -5.41
N VAL A 98 8.75 -15.90 -4.95
CA VAL A 98 9.47 -17.00 -5.61
C VAL A 98 8.64 -18.29 -5.60
N LEU A 99 8.04 -18.64 -4.46
CA LEU A 99 7.17 -19.83 -4.35
C LEU A 99 5.98 -19.75 -5.31
N ARG A 100 5.35 -18.56 -5.43
CA ARG A 100 4.26 -18.32 -6.37
C ARG A 100 4.70 -18.46 -7.83
N ALA A 101 5.82 -17.84 -8.21
CA ALA A 101 6.35 -17.95 -9.57
C ALA A 101 6.65 -19.41 -9.95
N TYR A 102 7.17 -20.20 -9.01
CA TYR A 102 7.37 -21.63 -9.21
C TYR A 102 6.04 -22.39 -9.40
N MET A 103 5.04 -22.13 -8.54
CA MET A 103 3.70 -22.71 -8.65
C MET A 103 3.08 -22.44 -10.03
N GLU A 104 3.06 -21.18 -10.48
CA GLU A 104 2.50 -20.77 -11.78
C GLU A 104 3.25 -21.43 -12.95
N ALA A 105 4.58 -21.55 -12.85
CA ALA A 105 5.38 -22.20 -13.88
C ALA A 105 5.13 -23.71 -13.98
N VAL A 106 4.81 -24.37 -12.86
CA VAL A 106 4.44 -25.79 -12.82
C VAL A 106 3.03 -25.99 -13.39
N GLU A 107 2.06 -25.18 -12.98
CA GLU A 107 0.68 -25.26 -13.47
C GLU A 107 0.56 -25.03 -14.97
N LYS A 108 1.35 -24.11 -15.55
CA LYS A 108 1.34 -23.84 -17.00
C LYS A 108 1.92 -24.99 -17.84
N LYS A 109 2.66 -25.91 -17.24
CA LYS A 109 3.25 -27.08 -17.92
C LYS A 109 2.37 -28.33 -17.87
N GLY A 110 1.31 -28.34 -17.05
CA GLY A 110 0.30 -29.40 -16.99
C GLY A 110 -0.88 -29.09 -17.90
#